data_AF-A0A950GAB3-F1
#
_entry.id   AF-A0A950GAB3-F1
#
_cell.length_a   1.000
_cell.length_b   1.000
_cell.length_c   1.000
_cell.angle_alpha   90.00
_cell.angle_beta   90.00
_cell.angle_gamma   90.00
#
_symmetry.space_group_name_H-M   'P 1'
#
loop_
_entity.id
_entity.type
_entity.pdbx_description
1 polymer ?
#
loop_
_entity_poly.entity_id
_entity_poly.type
_entity_poly.pdbx_seq_one_letter_code
_entity_poly.pdbx_strand_id
1 'polypeptide(L)'
;MPKGVETMAEQQTVADNSGAIGVRGHESPAGLVAALHEAFGEHHARAVHAKGIVLEGAFTPAPEARELSSAALFAGATVPVTVRFSDFTGIPDIPDTADGANPRGLGVKFRLPDGSTLDVVAHGFNGFPVATADEFGTFLHSIGRSGPGAAKPTPLDTFLVSHPIAKLFLTTQKPAPVSYGTLAYFGVNAFRFVDAQGRGSYVRYRFLPQAGERFLDPAELKTRGANYLQQEIAARVAGSPVCFDWFA
;
A
#
# COMPACT_ATOMS: atom_id res chain seq x y z
N MET A 1 57.17 20.74 -23.91
CA MET A 1 56.08 20.17 -23.10
C MET A 1 55.76 21.16 -21.97
N PRO A 2 54.68 21.95 -22.06
CA PRO A 2 54.36 22.91 -21.03
C PRO A 2 53.44 22.28 -19.96
N LYS A 3 53.79 22.52 -18.69
CA LYS A 3 52.94 22.27 -17.53
C LYS A 3 51.94 23.42 -17.40
N GLY A 4 50.67 23.09 -17.21
CA GLY A 4 49.54 24.02 -17.16
C GLY A 4 49.50 24.86 -15.87
N VAL A 5 48.88 26.03 -16.04
CA VAL A 5 48.64 27.11 -15.07
C VAL A 5 47.22 26.98 -14.49
N GLU A 6 47.03 27.48 -13.26
CA GLU A 6 45.78 27.72 -12.51
C GLU A 6 44.66 28.36 -13.36
N THR A 7 43.34 28.32 -13.04
CA THR A 7 42.71 29.13 -11.98
C THR A 7 41.20 28.80 -11.83
N MET A 8 40.77 28.60 -10.57
CA MET A 8 39.54 29.04 -9.87
C MET A 8 38.09 28.74 -10.33
N ALA A 9 37.34 28.38 -9.27
CA ALA A 9 35.93 28.70 -8.94
C ALA A 9 34.84 27.71 -9.37
N GLU A 10 34.40 26.89 -8.40
CA GLU A 10 33.00 26.46 -8.34
C GLU A 10 32.43 26.89 -6.98
N GLN A 11 31.36 27.68 -7.06
CA GLN A 11 30.77 28.41 -5.96
C GLN A 11 30.05 27.47 -5.00
N GLN A 12 30.46 27.56 -3.73
CA GLN A 12 29.74 27.03 -2.59
C GLN A 12 28.37 27.74 -2.50
N THR A 13 27.29 27.04 -2.81
CA THR A 13 25.94 27.58 -2.62
C THR A 13 25.60 27.54 -1.13
N VAL A 14 25.46 28.73 -0.55
CA VAL A 14 25.02 28.95 0.83
C VAL A 14 23.58 28.46 0.98
N ALA A 15 23.33 27.62 1.99
CA ALA A 15 22.00 27.15 2.34
C ALA A 15 21.15 28.34 2.83
N ASP A 16 20.06 28.63 2.10
CA ASP A 16 19.02 29.53 2.58
C ASP A 16 18.16 28.79 3.62
N ASN A 17 18.14 29.36 4.83
CA ASN A 17 17.54 28.81 6.03
C ASN A 17 16.24 29.57 6.33
N SER A 18 15.35 29.64 5.32
CA SER A 18 14.04 30.28 5.42
C SER A 18 12.93 29.23 5.54
N GLY A 19 12.24 29.26 6.67
CA GLY A 19 11.10 28.41 6.98
C GLY A 19 9.91 28.73 6.07
N ALA A 20 9.76 27.95 5.01
CA ALA A 20 8.52 27.78 4.27
C ALA A 20 8.48 26.33 3.79
N ILE A 21 7.37 25.65 4.02
CA ILE A 21 7.10 24.30 3.49
C ILE A 21 6.77 24.47 2.00
N GLY A 22 7.75 24.86 1.21
CA GLY A 22 7.69 24.85 -0.25
C GLY A 22 8.04 23.45 -0.73
N VAL A 23 7.21 22.91 -1.63
CA VAL A 23 7.44 21.62 -2.31
C VAL A 23 8.83 21.66 -2.96
N ARG A 24 9.81 21.02 -2.31
CA ARG A 24 11.18 20.90 -2.82
C ARG A 24 11.30 19.60 -3.58
N GLY A 25 11.36 19.71 -4.91
CA GLY A 25 11.75 18.62 -5.80
C GLY A 25 10.69 17.53 -5.99
N HIS A 26 10.73 16.89 -7.16
CA HIS A 26 9.96 15.68 -7.40
C HIS A 26 10.47 14.58 -6.48
N GLU A 27 9.59 13.98 -5.70
CA GLU A 27 9.93 12.93 -4.75
C GLU A 27 10.49 11.72 -5.50
N SER A 28 11.73 11.36 -5.21
CA SER A 28 12.36 10.20 -5.84
C SER A 28 11.93 8.90 -5.16
N PRO A 29 12.01 7.74 -5.83
CA PRO A 29 11.76 6.45 -5.19
C PRO A 29 12.63 6.22 -3.93
N ALA A 30 13.88 6.65 -3.95
CA ALA A 30 14.78 6.57 -2.78
C ALA A 30 14.35 7.54 -1.66
N GLY A 31 13.87 8.74 -2.03
CA GLY A 31 13.32 9.72 -1.10
C GLY A 31 12.08 9.18 -0.36
N LEU A 32 11.14 8.56 -1.09
CA LEU A 32 9.98 7.89 -0.47
C LEU A 32 10.37 6.78 0.49
N VAL A 33 11.39 5.97 0.16
CA VAL A 33 11.89 4.93 1.07
C VAL A 33 12.49 5.57 2.33
N ALA A 34 13.24 6.65 2.20
CA ALA A 34 13.77 7.38 3.35
C ALA A 34 12.65 7.98 4.22
N ALA A 35 11.61 8.55 3.62
CA ALA A 35 10.44 9.07 4.34
C ALA A 35 9.67 7.97 5.08
N LEU A 36 9.56 6.77 4.48
CA LEU A 36 8.99 5.60 5.14
C LEU A 36 9.83 5.13 6.35
N HIS A 37 11.16 5.11 6.22
CA HIS A 37 12.04 4.80 7.34
C HIS A 37 11.99 5.87 8.44
N GLU A 38 11.83 7.15 8.11
CA GLU A 38 11.60 8.19 9.11
C GLU A 38 10.27 7.98 9.85
N ALA A 39 9.23 7.53 9.14
CA ALA A 39 7.91 7.27 9.72
C ALA A 39 7.86 6.02 10.61
N PHE A 40 8.56 4.94 10.23
CA PHE A 40 8.36 3.61 10.82
C PHE A 40 9.63 2.95 11.39
N GLY A 41 10.79 3.59 11.24
CA GLY A 41 12.09 3.05 11.60
C GLY A 41 12.82 2.41 10.42
N GLU A 42 14.15 2.38 10.51
CA GLU A 42 15.03 1.77 9.51
C GLU A 42 15.36 0.31 9.89
N HIS A 43 15.26 -0.60 8.91
CA HIS A 43 15.54 -2.03 9.06
C HIS A 43 15.67 -2.70 7.68
N HIS A 44 16.00 -4.00 7.66
CA HIS A 44 16.12 -4.79 6.41
C HIS A 44 14.81 -5.39 5.87
N ALA A 45 13.68 -5.24 6.58
CA ALA A 45 12.36 -5.60 6.06
C ALA A 45 11.83 -4.53 5.07
N ARG A 46 10.63 -4.74 4.51
CA ARG A 46 9.99 -3.74 3.63
C ARG A 46 9.74 -2.44 4.40
N ALA A 47 10.10 -1.28 3.84
CA ALA A 47 9.91 0.03 4.47
C ALA A 47 8.43 0.37 4.78
N VAL A 48 7.51 -0.31 4.11
CA VAL A 48 6.06 -0.26 4.36
C VAL A 48 5.49 -1.65 4.14
N HIS A 49 4.37 -1.96 4.78
CA HIS A 49 3.79 -3.29 4.78
C HIS A 49 4.78 -4.38 5.20
N ALA A 50 5.59 -4.15 6.24
CA ALA A 50 6.67 -5.05 6.66
C ALA A 50 6.13 -6.40 7.13
N LYS A 51 5.15 -6.37 8.04
CA LYS A 51 4.49 -7.56 8.55
C LYS A 51 3.47 -8.10 7.54
N GLY A 52 3.54 -9.40 7.24
CA GLY A 52 2.59 -10.04 6.35
C GLY A 52 2.88 -11.51 6.12
N ILE A 53 2.00 -12.17 5.38
CA ILE A 53 2.06 -13.60 5.06
C ILE A 53 1.86 -13.82 3.57
N VAL A 54 2.63 -14.74 3.00
CA VAL A 54 2.55 -15.14 1.60
C VAL A 54 1.80 -16.46 1.48
N LEU A 55 0.89 -16.52 0.52
CA LEU A 55 0.08 -17.68 0.20
C LEU A 55 0.12 -17.93 -1.31
N GLU A 56 -0.20 -19.15 -1.70
CA GLU A 56 -0.37 -19.52 -3.11
C GLU A 56 -1.85 -19.74 -3.43
N GLY A 57 -2.23 -19.50 -4.68
CA GLY A 57 -3.58 -19.73 -5.15
C GLY A 57 -3.65 -19.79 -6.66
N ALA A 58 -4.86 -19.65 -7.19
CA ALA A 58 -5.11 -19.56 -8.61
C ALA A 58 -6.15 -18.48 -8.90
N PHE A 59 -6.06 -17.90 -10.10
CA PHE A 59 -7.06 -16.98 -10.64
C PHE A 59 -7.64 -17.55 -11.92
N THR A 60 -8.96 -17.50 -12.03
CA THR A 60 -9.68 -17.84 -13.26
C THR A 60 -10.49 -16.61 -13.67
N PRO A 61 -10.23 -16.02 -14.85
CA PRO A 61 -11.01 -14.88 -15.31
C PRO A 61 -12.42 -15.31 -15.69
N ALA A 62 -13.40 -14.43 -15.44
CA ALA A 62 -14.73 -14.60 -15.99
C ALA A 62 -14.70 -14.54 -17.53
N PRO A 63 -15.57 -15.27 -18.25
CA PRO A 63 -15.60 -15.24 -19.71
C PRO A 63 -15.67 -13.82 -20.31
N GLU A 64 -16.43 -12.93 -19.66
CA GLU A 64 -16.68 -11.54 -20.07
C GLU A 64 -15.46 -10.63 -19.87
N ALA A 65 -14.45 -11.04 -19.09
CA ALA A 65 -13.25 -10.22 -18.86
C ALA A 65 -12.47 -9.93 -20.15
N ARG A 66 -12.60 -10.80 -21.17
CA ARG A 66 -12.02 -10.63 -22.51
C ARG A 66 -12.61 -9.44 -23.28
N GLU A 67 -13.82 -9.03 -22.94
CA GLU A 67 -14.48 -7.87 -23.53
C GLU A 67 -13.86 -6.56 -23.02
N LEU A 68 -13.32 -6.59 -21.79
CA LEU A 68 -12.72 -5.42 -21.16
C LEU A 68 -11.25 -5.23 -21.56
N SER A 69 -10.49 -6.33 -21.69
CA SER A 69 -9.07 -6.24 -22.04
C SER A 69 -8.55 -7.45 -22.81
N SER A 70 -7.64 -7.16 -23.75
CA SER A 70 -6.87 -8.13 -24.54
C SER A 70 -5.66 -8.73 -23.80
N ALA A 71 -5.44 -8.39 -22.53
CA ALA A 71 -4.33 -8.93 -21.75
C ALA A 71 -4.43 -10.46 -21.61
N ALA A 72 -3.28 -11.16 -21.67
CA ALA A 72 -3.21 -12.62 -21.56
C ALA A 72 -3.84 -13.17 -20.27
N LEU A 73 -3.82 -12.38 -19.19
CA LEU A 73 -4.48 -12.69 -17.92
C LEU A 73 -5.98 -12.99 -18.06
N PHE A 74 -6.65 -12.35 -19.02
CA PHE A 74 -8.09 -12.50 -19.25
C PHE A 74 -8.42 -13.51 -20.36
N ALA A 75 -7.41 -14.18 -20.93
CA ALA A 75 -7.58 -15.15 -22.01
C ALA A 75 -8.22 -16.48 -21.56
N GLY A 76 -8.92 -16.55 -20.42
CA GLY A 76 -9.75 -17.70 -20.01
C GLY A 76 -9.01 -18.86 -19.31
N ALA A 77 -7.68 -18.89 -19.34
CA ALA A 77 -6.92 -19.91 -18.63
C ALA A 77 -6.82 -19.58 -17.13
N THR A 78 -6.92 -20.59 -16.28
CA THR A 78 -6.56 -20.45 -14.87
C THR A 78 -5.05 -20.25 -14.75
N VAL A 79 -4.63 -19.20 -14.05
CA VAL A 79 -3.21 -18.89 -13.81
C VAL A 79 -2.86 -19.00 -12.33
N PRO A 80 -1.66 -19.50 -11.99
CA PRO A 80 -1.24 -19.53 -10.60
C PRO A 80 -0.91 -18.12 -10.10
N VAL A 81 -1.25 -17.85 -8.84
CA VAL A 81 -0.98 -16.58 -8.19
C VAL A 81 -0.18 -16.75 -6.90
N THR A 82 0.64 -15.75 -6.59
CA THR A 82 1.23 -15.55 -5.27
C THR A 82 0.54 -14.37 -4.61
N VAL A 83 -0.07 -14.61 -3.46
CA VAL A 83 -0.82 -13.61 -2.69
C VAL A 83 -0.02 -13.21 -1.47
N ARG A 84 -0.03 -11.92 -1.12
CA ARG A 84 0.53 -11.43 0.14
C ARG A 84 -0.49 -10.56 0.86
N PHE A 85 -0.89 -10.99 2.05
CA PHE A 85 -1.59 -10.14 3.01
C PHE A 85 -0.58 -9.43 3.92
N SER A 86 -0.92 -8.24 4.39
CA SER A 86 -0.02 -7.46 5.24
C SER A 86 -0.76 -6.44 6.08
N ASP A 87 -0.09 -5.97 7.12
CA ASP A 87 -0.46 -4.75 7.84
C ASP A 87 0.19 -3.54 7.18
N PHE A 88 -0.25 -2.32 7.47
CA PHE A 88 0.18 -1.11 6.75
C PHE A 88 1.63 -0.71 7.00
N THR A 89 2.07 -0.61 8.26
CA THR A 89 3.30 0.12 8.59
C THR A 89 4.58 -0.59 8.13
N GLY A 90 5.69 0.14 8.20
CA GLY A 90 7.03 -0.44 8.11
C GLY A 90 7.43 -1.25 9.34
N ILE A 91 6.70 -1.22 10.46
CA ILE A 91 7.15 -1.86 11.70
C ILE A 91 7.01 -3.40 11.59
N PRO A 92 8.11 -4.19 11.60
CA PRO A 92 8.04 -5.63 11.31
C PRO A 92 7.18 -6.44 12.30
N ASP A 93 7.21 -6.04 13.57
CA ASP A 93 6.52 -6.73 14.66
C ASP A 93 5.26 -5.98 15.15
N ILE A 94 4.67 -5.12 14.30
CA ILE A 94 3.45 -4.41 14.68
C ILE A 94 2.34 -5.42 15.07
N PRO A 95 1.67 -5.26 16.22
CA PRO A 95 0.53 -6.11 16.54
C PRO A 95 -0.60 -5.90 15.53
N ASP A 96 -1.23 -6.98 15.07
CA ASP A 96 -2.38 -6.90 14.17
C ASP A 96 -3.52 -6.08 14.79
N THR A 97 -3.57 -6.03 16.12
CA THR A 97 -4.56 -5.32 16.91
C THR A 97 -4.28 -3.83 17.06
N ALA A 98 -3.12 -3.34 16.60
CA ALA A 98 -2.77 -1.93 16.71
C ALA A 98 -3.56 -1.09 15.71
N ASP A 99 -4.00 0.11 16.11
CA ASP A 99 -4.73 1.03 15.22
C ASP A 99 -3.92 1.38 13.97
N GLY A 100 -2.62 1.59 14.14
CA GLY A 100 -1.68 1.88 13.05
C GLY A 100 -1.46 0.72 12.07
N ALA A 101 -1.93 -0.51 12.37
CA ALA A 101 -1.79 -1.65 11.47
C ALA A 101 -2.74 -1.60 10.26
N ASN A 102 -3.71 -0.69 10.27
CA ASN A 102 -4.62 -0.43 9.14
C ASN A 102 -4.08 0.66 8.18
N PRO A 103 -4.47 0.62 6.89
CA PRO A 103 -5.27 -0.41 6.23
C PRO A 103 -4.49 -1.70 5.96
N ARG A 104 -5.18 -2.85 5.94
CA ARG A 104 -4.55 -4.13 5.55
C ARG A 104 -4.25 -4.15 4.05
N GLY A 105 -3.09 -4.65 3.67
CA GLY A 105 -2.66 -4.78 2.27
C GLY A 105 -3.01 -6.13 1.67
N LEU A 106 -3.26 -6.13 0.36
CA LEU A 106 -3.38 -7.30 -0.51
C LEU A 106 -2.51 -7.07 -1.75
N GLY A 107 -1.43 -7.85 -1.88
CA GLY A 107 -0.66 -7.95 -3.12
C GLY A 107 -0.96 -9.26 -3.81
N VAL A 108 -1.21 -9.24 -5.12
CA VAL A 108 -1.43 -10.43 -5.94
C VAL A 108 -0.50 -10.37 -7.14
N LYS A 109 0.37 -11.38 -7.26
CA LYS A 109 1.24 -11.60 -8.41
C LYS A 109 0.69 -12.74 -9.23
N PHE A 110 0.33 -12.45 -10.48
CA PHE A 110 -0.15 -13.42 -11.46
C PHE A 110 1.02 -13.91 -12.30
N ARG A 111 1.18 -15.22 -12.45
CA ARG A 111 2.20 -15.83 -13.32
C ARG A 111 1.53 -16.24 -14.63
N LEU A 112 1.89 -15.58 -15.72
CA LEU A 112 1.24 -15.75 -17.02
C LEU A 112 1.87 -16.91 -17.82
N PRO A 113 1.15 -17.50 -18.79
CA PRO A 113 1.65 -18.65 -19.56
C PRO A 113 2.93 -18.40 -20.36
N ASP A 114 3.21 -17.15 -20.72
CA ASP A 114 4.43 -16.74 -21.43
C ASP A 114 5.65 -16.55 -20.49
N GLY A 115 5.49 -16.82 -19.19
CA GLY A 115 6.52 -16.65 -18.17
C GLY A 115 6.60 -15.24 -17.57
N SER A 116 5.84 -14.27 -18.10
CA SER A 116 5.75 -12.92 -17.53
C SER A 116 4.88 -12.87 -16.27
N THR A 117 4.92 -11.74 -15.57
CA THR A 117 4.09 -11.52 -14.37
C THR A 117 3.31 -10.22 -14.45
N LEU A 118 2.12 -10.23 -13.86
CA LEU A 118 1.34 -9.02 -13.57
C LEU A 118 1.17 -8.89 -12.06
N ASP A 119 1.36 -7.67 -11.54
CA ASP A 119 1.19 -7.38 -10.11
C ASP A 119 0.02 -6.44 -9.88
N VAL A 120 -0.89 -6.81 -8.98
CA VAL A 120 -1.94 -5.94 -8.45
C VAL A 120 -1.67 -5.70 -6.98
N VAL A 121 -1.60 -4.43 -6.59
CA VAL A 121 -1.43 -4.00 -5.20
C VAL A 121 -2.68 -3.25 -4.78
N ALA A 122 -3.29 -3.67 -3.68
CA ALA A 122 -4.53 -3.16 -3.14
C ALA A 122 -4.45 -3.06 -1.61
N HIS A 123 -5.37 -2.32 -0.99
CA HIS A 123 -5.51 -2.29 0.46
C HIS A 123 -6.97 -2.12 0.90
N GLY A 124 -7.23 -2.31 2.18
CA GLY A 124 -8.57 -2.38 2.77
C GLY A 124 -9.35 -1.06 2.87
N PHE A 125 -8.84 0.02 2.27
CA PHE A 125 -9.45 1.34 2.33
C PHE A 125 -9.71 1.84 0.90
N ASN A 126 -10.92 2.34 0.64
CA ASN A 126 -11.29 2.83 -0.68
C ASN A 126 -10.86 4.30 -0.85
N GLY A 127 -9.57 4.51 -1.09
CA GLY A 127 -8.98 5.84 -1.22
C GLY A 127 -7.54 5.87 -0.71
N PHE A 128 -6.91 7.04 -0.71
CA PHE A 128 -5.53 7.23 -0.25
C PHE A 128 -5.42 8.61 0.41
N PRO A 129 -4.48 8.86 1.35
CA PRO A 129 -4.43 10.13 2.06
C PRO A 129 -4.13 11.35 1.18
N VAL A 130 -3.47 11.14 0.04
CA VAL A 130 -2.99 12.19 -0.87
C VAL A 130 -3.02 11.71 -2.33
N ALA A 131 -2.87 12.62 -3.29
CA ALA A 131 -2.96 12.30 -4.72
C ALA A 131 -1.59 12.18 -5.42
N THR A 132 -0.51 12.64 -4.78
CA THR A 132 0.83 12.71 -5.38
C THR A 132 1.89 12.06 -4.50
N ALA A 133 3.00 11.65 -5.13
CA ALA A 133 4.15 11.10 -4.42
C ALA A 133 4.80 12.16 -3.50
N ASP A 134 4.90 13.41 -3.96
CA ASP A 134 5.47 14.53 -3.20
C ASP A 134 4.65 14.82 -1.91
N GLU A 135 3.32 14.85 -2.02
CA GLU A 135 2.46 14.97 -0.84
C GLU A 135 2.55 13.74 0.06
N PHE A 136 2.79 12.55 -0.49
CA PHE A 136 2.93 11.33 0.30
C PHE A 136 4.23 11.32 1.10
N GLY A 137 5.34 11.77 0.51
CA GLY A 137 6.59 12.02 1.23
C GLY A 137 6.38 13.00 2.37
N THR A 138 5.71 14.13 2.10
CA THR A 138 5.37 15.14 3.12
C THR A 138 4.52 14.55 4.25
N PHE A 139 3.51 13.74 3.91
CA PHE A 139 2.66 13.05 4.87
C PHE A 139 3.47 12.09 5.75
N LEU A 140 4.36 11.28 5.17
CA LEU A 140 5.21 10.34 5.91
C LEU A 140 6.19 11.05 6.86
N HIS A 141 6.85 12.11 6.40
CA HIS A 141 7.69 12.94 7.26
C HIS A 141 6.88 13.54 8.43
N SER A 142 5.63 13.96 8.18
CA SER A 142 4.77 14.47 9.23
C SER A 142 4.43 13.42 10.29
N ILE A 143 4.26 12.15 9.89
CA ILE A 143 4.08 11.00 10.80
C ILE A 143 5.33 10.81 11.65
N GLY A 144 6.51 10.65 11.02
CA GLY A 144 7.76 10.38 11.73
C GLY A 144 8.11 11.46 12.76
N ARG A 145 7.81 12.73 12.45
CA ARG A 145 8.07 13.88 13.34
C ARG A 145 6.99 14.13 14.39
N SER A 146 5.95 13.30 14.42
CA SER A 146 4.84 13.39 15.40
C SER A 146 4.89 12.32 16.48
N GLY A 147 6.07 11.70 16.69
CA GLY A 147 6.29 10.67 17.70
C GLY A 147 6.15 11.16 19.15
N PRO A 148 6.32 10.25 20.13
CA PRO A 148 6.21 10.57 21.55
C PRO A 148 7.11 11.75 21.96
N GLY A 149 6.55 12.74 22.64
CA GLY A 149 7.28 13.94 23.09
C GLY A 149 7.32 15.10 22.09
N ALA A 150 6.75 14.97 20.89
CA ALA A 150 6.61 16.08 19.96
C ALA A 150 5.70 17.19 20.53
N ALA A 151 6.13 18.44 20.37
CA ALA A 151 5.34 19.61 20.77
C ALA A 151 4.02 19.68 19.98
N LYS A 152 2.96 20.17 20.62
CA LYS A 152 1.62 20.27 20.04
C LYS A 152 1.34 21.71 19.56
N PRO A 153 0.72 21.90 18.37
CA PRO A 153 0.33 20.86 17.40
C PRO A 153 1.56 20.22 16.75
N THR A 154 1.51 18.90 16.51
CA THR A 154 2.59 18.21 15.82
C THR A 154 2.59 18.53 14.31
N PRO A 155 3.65 18.17 13.58
CA PRO A 155 3.65 18.29 12.12
C PRO A 155 2.48 17.55 11.46
N LEU A 156 2.10 16.36 11.95
CA LEU A 156 0.92 15.64 11.47
C LEU A 156 -0.37 16.41 11.81
N ASP A 157 -0.53 16.93 13.04
CA ASP A 157 -1.70 17.74 13.41
C ASP A 157 -1.86 18.92 12.44
N THR A 158 -0.75 19.56 12.05
CA THR A 158 -0.73 20.68 11.11
C THR A 158 -1.06 20.24 9.68
N PHE A 159 -0.47 19.13 9.21
CA PHE A 159 -0.74 18.56 7.90
C PHE A 159 -2.23 18.23 7.72
N LEU A 160 -2.86 17.65 8.74
CA LEU A 160 -4.27 17.24 8.68
C LEU A 160 -5.27 18.41 8.67
N VAL A 161 -4.85 19.63 9.05
CA VAL A 161 -5.69 20.83 8.93
C VAL A 161 -5.93 21.19 7.46
N SER A 162 -4.89 21.12 6.62
CA SER A 162 -5.00 21.44 5.19
C SER A 162 -5.33 20.23 4.30
N HIS A 163 -5.26 18.99 4.82
CA HIS A 163 -5.51 17.76 4.06
C HIS A 163 -6.69 16.96 4.63
N PRO A 164 -7.94 17.37 4.36
CA PRO A 164 -9.13 16.70 4.90
C PRO A 164 -9.25 15.24 4.42
N ILE A 165 -8.74 14.90 3.23
CA ILE A 165 -8.72 13.52 2.73
C ILE A 165 -7.74 12.65 3.53
N ALA A 166 -6.56 13.17 3.88
CA ALA A 166 -5.64 12.47 4.77
C ALA A 166 -6.25 12.27 6.17
N LYS A 167 -6.96 13.28 6.69
CA LYS A 167 -7.68 13.17 7.96
C LYS A 167 -8.77 12.10 7.91
N LEU A 168 -9.56 12.06 6.84
CA LEU A 168 -10.54 11.00 6.61
C LEU A 168 -9.87 9.63 6.58
N PHE A 169 -8.81 9.49 5.79
CA PHE A 169 -8.03 8.25 5.68
C PHE A 169 -7.58 7.75 7.05
N LEU A 170 -7.03 8.59 7.92
CA LEU A 170 -6.57 8.15 9.25
C LEU A 170 -7.70 7.85 10.24
N THR A 171 -8.85 8.52 10.13
CA THR A 171 -9.90 8.49 11.17
C THR A 171 -11.08 7.60 10.85
N THR A 172 -11.22 7.12 9.61
CA THR A 172 -12.35 6.28 9.17
C THR A 172 -11.91 4.92 8.66
N GLN A 173 -10.83 4.37 9.23
CA GLN A 173 -10.45 2.98 8.97
C GLN A 173 -11.55 2.02 9.42
N LYS A 174 -11.70 0.91 8.70
CA LYS A 174 -12.60 -0.17 9.10
C LYS A 174 -12.14 -0.77 10.43
N PRO A 175 -13.04 -1.33 11.26
CA PRO A 175 -12.62 -2.09 12.43
C PRO A 175 -11.73 -3.27 12.03
N ALA A 176 -11.03 -3.83 13.01
CA ALA A 176 -10.14 -4.98 12.78
C ALA A 176 -10.94 -6.16 12.15
N PRO A 177 -10.51 -6.72 11.01
CA PRO A 177 -11.25 -7.80 10.38
C PRO A 177 -11.09 -9.11 11.17
N VAL A 178 -12.05 -10.02 11.05
CA VAL A 178 -11.91 -11.37 11.64
C VAL A 178 -10.79 -12.16 10.95
N SER A 179 -10.61 -11.93 9.66
CA SER A 179 -9.63 -12.57 8.79
C SER A 179 -9.20 -11.61 7.70
N TYR A 180 -7.98 -11.73 7.18
CA TYR A 180 -7.63 -11.13 5.89
C TYR A 180 -8.60 -11.60 4.77
N GLY A 181 -9.12 -12.83 4.89
CA GLY A 181 -10.10 -13.41 3.97
C GLY A 181 -11.53 -12.88 4.08
N THR A 182 -11.81 -11.97 5.00
CA THR A 182 -13.14 -11.36 5.20
C THR A 182 -13.09 -9.83 5.15
N LEU A 183 -12.18 -9.27 4.35
CA LEU A 183 -12.02 -7.84 4.14
C LEU A 183 -12.10 -7.51 2.64
N ALA A 184 -12.79 -6.44 2.26
CA ALA A 184 -12.72 -5.93 0.89
C ALA A 184 -11.43 -5.14 0.65
N TYR A 185 -10.82 -5.30 -0.53
CA TYR A 185 -9.59 -4.58 -0.93
C TYR A 185 -9.81 -3.77 -2.20
N PHE A 186 -9.12 -2.64 -2.31
CA PHE A 186 -9.27 -1.67 -3.40
C PHE A 186 -7.91 -1.36 -4.02
N GLY A 187 -7.82 -1.35 -5.35
CA GLY A 187 -6.60 -1.01 -6.08
C GLY A 187 -6.28 0.49 -6.09
N VAL A 188 -7.21 1.32 -5.60
CA VAL A 188 -7.15 2.80 -5.49
C VAL A 188 -7.04 3.53 -6.83
N ASN A 189 -5.96 3.28 -7.56
CA ASN A 189 -5.65 3.92 -8.82
C ASN A 189 -6.64 3.51 -9.91
N ALA A 190 -6.84 4.41 -10.88
CA ALA A 190 -7.52 4.08 -12.11
C ALA A 190 -6.50 3.49 -13.10
N PHE A 191 -6.85 2.37 -13.72
CA PHE A 191 -6.04 1.71 -14.73
C PHE A 191 -6.74 1.80 -16.08
N ARG A 192 -5.99 1.83 -17.18
CA ARG A 192 -6.55 1.82 -18.53
C ARG A 192 -6.51 0.41 -19.10
N PHE A 193 -7.68 -0.17 -19.32
CA PHE A 193 -7.85 -1.41 -20.06
C PHE A 193 -7.99 -1.13 -21.54
N VAL A 194 -7.47 -2.06 -22.36
CA VAL A 194 -7.49 -1.98 -23.81
C VAL A 194 -8.05 -3.28 -24.36
N ASP A 195 -9.20 -3.20 -25.02
CA ASP A 195 -9.87 -4.36 -25.61
C ASP A 195 -9.19 -4.84 -26.91
N ALA A 196 -9.73 -5.90 -27.51
CA ALA A 196 -9.19 -6.48 -28.75
C ALA A 196 -9.33 -5.56 -29.98
N GLN A 197 -10.15 -4.51 -29.90
CA GLN A 197 -10.31 -3.49 -30.95
C GLN A 197 -9.43 -2.26 -30.69
N GLY A 198 -8.63 -2.25 -29.61
CA GLY A 198 -7.78 -1.11 -29.22
C GLY A 198 -8.51 0.01 -28.48
N ARG A 199 -9.80 -0.18 -28.12
CA ARG A 199 -10.57 0.83 -27.38
C ARG A 199 -10.17 0.81 -25.90
N GLY A 200 -10.08 2.01 -25.33
CA GLY A 200 -9.66 2.18 -23.94
C GLY A 200 -10.84 2.37 -22.99
N SER A 201 -10.78 1.76 -21.80
CA SER A 201 -11.70 2.06 -20.69
C SER A 201 -10.92 2.17 -19.38
N TYR A 202 -11.31 3.13 -18.54
CA TYR A 202 -10.71 3.28 -17.21
C TYR A 202 -11.48 2.46 -16.19
N VAL A 203 -10.74 1.65 -15.43
CA VAL A 203 -11.25 0.68 -14.47
C VAL A 203 -10.63 0.92 -13.09
N ARG A 204 -11.30 0.45 -12.04
CA ARG A 204 -10.76 0.47 -10.67
C ARG A 204 -10.98 -0.89 -10.03
N TYR A 205 -9.90 -1.46 -9.52
CA TYR A 205 -9.98 -2.80 -8.95
C TYR A 205 -10.65 -2.82 -7.58
N ARG A 206 -11.51 -3.82 -7.39
CA ARG A 206 -12.10 -4.19 -6.10
C ARG A 206 -12.07 -5.70 -5.94
N PHE A 207 -11.51 -6.17 -4.83
CA PHE A 207 -11.56 -7.57 -4.42
C PHE A 207 -12.58 -7.70 -3.30
N LEU A 208 -13.60 -8.53 -3.51
CA LEU A 208 -14.64 -8.80 -2.52
C LEU A 208 -14.53 -10.21 -1.98
N PRO A 209 -14.48 -10.39 -0.65
CA PRO A 209 -14.45 -11.72 -0.07
C PRO A 209 -15.80 -12.40 -0.30
N GLN A 210 -15.79 -13.60 -0.92
CA GLN A 210 -17.01 -14.37 -1.12
C GLN A 210 -17.67 -14.77 0.22
N ALA A 211 -16.86 -14.89 1.28
CA ALA A 211 -17.33 -15.17 2.64
C ALA A 211 -17.98 -13.96 3.34
N GLY A 212 -18.08 -12.80 2.66
CA GLY A 212 -18.58 -11.54 3.19
C GLY A 212 -17.56 -10.79 4.05
N GLU A 213 -17.80 -9.49 4.26
CA GLU A 213 -17.00 -8.69 5.18
C GLU A 213 -17.36 -9.01 6.64
N ARG A 214 -16.35 -9.24 7.49
CA ARG A 214 -16.54 -9.53 8.93
C ARG A 214 -15.48 -8.84 9.76
N PHE A 215 -15.92 -8.25 10.85
CA PHE A 215 -15.11 -7.44 11.75
C PHE A 215 -15.27 -7.89 13.18
N LEU A 216 -14.22 -7.71 13.96
CA LEU A 216 -14.22 -7.88 15.40
C LEU A 216 -14.79 -6.63 16.07
N ASP A 217 -15.59 -6.83 17.10
CA ASP A 217 -15.92 -5.74 18.02
C ASP A 217 -14.73 -5.41 18.96
N PRO A 218 -14.76 -4.27 19.67
CA PRO A 218 -13.66 -3.88 20.55
C PRO A 218 -13.40 -4.84 21.73
N ALA A 219 -14.39 -5.60 22.18
CA ALA A 219 -14.23 -6.58 23.25
C ALA A 219 -13.55 -7.85 22.70
N GLU A 220 -13.98 -8.33 21.53
CA GLU A 220 -13.35 -9.45 20.84
C GLU A 220 -11.90 -9.14 20.47
N LEU A 221 -11.62 -7.94 19.96
CA LEU A 221 -10.26 -7.55 19.57
C LEU A 221 -9.27 -7.62 20.73
N LYS A 222 -9.69 -7.26 21.94
CA LYS A 222 -8.85 -7.34 23.16
C LYS A 222 -8.47 -8.76 23.54
N THR A 223 -9.23 -9.76 23.07
CA THR A 223 -8.91 -11.19 23.30
C THR A 223 -7.94 -11.75 22.26
N ARG A 224 -7.66 -11.02 21.18
CA ARG A 224 -6.80 -11.48 20.10
C ARG A 224 -5.33 -11.27 20.45
N GLY A 225 -4.49 -12.22 20.05
CA GLY A 225 -3.04 -12.09 20.14
C GLY A 225 -2.50 -11.14 19.07
N ALA A 226 -1.24 -10.69 19.26
CA ALA A 226 -0.58 -9.75 18.36
C ALA A 226 -0.42 -10.24 16.90
N ASN A 227 -0.58 -11.53 16.63
CA ASN A 227 -0.42 -12.16 15.31
C ASN A 227 -1.68 -12.90 14.84
N TYR A 228 -2.85 -12.52 15.36
CA TYR A 228 -4.08 -13.28 15.13
C TYR A 228 -4.46 -13.37 13.65
N LEU A 229 -4.22 -12.36 12.81
CA LEU A 229 -4.56 -12.40 11.40
C LEU A 229 -3.66 -13.37 10.62
N GLN A 230 -2.37 -13.43 10.94
CA GLN A 230 -1.46 -14.37 10.27
C GLN A 230 -1.75 -15.82 10.70
N GLN A 231 -2.04 -16.02 11.99
CA GLN A 231 -2.43 -17.34 12.50
C GLN A 231 -3.78 -17.78 11.94
N GLU A 232 -4.76 -16.87 11.91
CA GLU A 232 -6.10 -17.15 11.44
C GLU A 232 -6.11 -17.51 9.96
N ILE A 233 -5.44 -16.71 9.10
CA ILE A 233 -5.47 -16.98 7.66
C ILE A 233 -4.73 -18.29 7.34
N ALA A 234 -3.62 -18.58 8.01
CA ALA A 234 -2.87 -19.82 7.84
C ALA A 234 -3.72 -21.04 8.24
N ALA A 235 -4.41 -20.96 9.39
CA ALA A 235 -5.31 -22.02 9.83
C ALA A 235 -6.51 -22.19 8.88
N ARG A 236 -7.08 -21.08 8.40
CA ARG A 236 -8.22 -21.09 7.47
C ARG A 236 -7.90 -21.79 6.17
N VAL A 237 -6.78 -21.41 5.52
CA VAL A 237 -6.40 -21.99 4.22
C VAL A 237 -5.93 -23.43 4.30
N ALA A 238 -5.51 -23.90 5.49
CA ALA A 238 -5.25 -25.31 5.72
C ALA A 238 -6.51 -26.18 5.64
N GLY A 239 -7.70 -25.61 5.92
CA GLY A 239 -8.98 -26.32 5.84
C GLY A 239 -9.73 -26.10 4.54
N SER A 240 -9.73 -24.87 4.01
CA SER A 240 -10.45 -24.52 2.77
C SER A 240 -9.87 -23.27 2.10
N PRO A 241 -9.89 -23.16 0.76
CA PRO A 241 -9.49 -21.95 0.07
C PRO A 241 -10.27 -20.72 0.53
N VAL A 242 -9.60 -19.56 0.54
CA VAL A 242 -10.24 -18.26 0.67
C VAL A 242 -10.46 -17.70 -0.73
N CYS A 243 -11.70 -17.34 -1.05
CA CYS A 243 -12.09 -16.89 -2.39
C CYS A 243 -12.46 -15.41 -2.39
N PHE A 244 -12.03 -14.72 -3.44
CA PHE A 244 -12.39 -13.34 -3.72
C PHE A 244 -12.95 -13.21 -5.13
N ASP A 245 -13.99 -12.40 -5.29
CA ASP A 245 -14.42 -11.90 -6.59
C ASP A 245 -13.63 -10.62 -6.89
N TRP A 246 -12.94 -10.60 -8.04
CA TRP A 246 -12.17 -9.44 -8.50
C TRP A 246 -12.94 -8.70 -9.60
N PHE A 247 -13.32 -7.46 -9.30
CA PHE A 247 -14.00 -6.54 -10.21
C PHE A 247 -13.02 -5.47 -10.72
N ALA A 248 -13.24 -5.01 -11.94
CA ALA A 248 -12.51 -3.92 -12.60
C ALA A 248 -13.50 -2.86 -13.11
#